data_AF-A0A1M6DZM2-F1
#
_entry.id   AF-A0A1M6DZM2-F1
#
_cell.length_a   1.000
_cell.length_b   1.000
_cell.length_c   1.000
_cell.angle_alpha   90.00
_cell.angle_beta   90.00
_cell.angle_gamma   90.00
#
_symmetry.space_group_name_H-M   'P 1'
#
loop_
_entity.id
_entity.type
_entity.pdbx_description
1 polymer ?
#
loop_
_entity_poly.entity_id
_entity_poly.type
_entity_poly.pdbx_seq_one_letter_code
_entity_poly.pdbx_strand_id
1 'polypeptide(L)'
;MNQPIVAISPGPRGWGVPLEVIIQDKRRKIVCITGGGIHPVAQRIAELSGGEAVDGFSTIVPDAETACVVVNCGGTLRLGIFPKKGLKTVNVNPVSPSGPFAAYIKPGIYVSAVGLDQIQVKKEGTP
;
A
#
# COMPACT_ATOMS: atom_id res chain seq x y z
N MET A 1 -17.74 -7.77 -14.52
CA MET A 1 -16.79 -8.59 -13.74
C MET A 1 -16.55 -7.86 -12.43
N ASN A 2 -17.01 -8.39 -11.30
CA ASN A 2 -16.78 -7.79 -9.99
C ASN A 2 -15.34 -8.05 -9.56
N GLN A 3 -14.50 -7.02 -9.54
CA GLN A 3 -13.15 -7.13 -9.00
C GLN A 3 -13.18 -6.89 -7.48
N PRO A 4 -12.49 -7.70 -6.67
CA PRO A 4 -12.48 -7.54 -5.22
C PRO A 4 -11.77 -6.23 -4.84
N ILE A 5 -12.42 -5.42 -4.00
CA ILE A 5 -11.82 -4.23 -3.41
C ILE A 5 -11.10 -4.67 -2.13
N VAL A 6 -9.79 -4.43 -2.02
CA VAL A 6 -9.03 -4.71 -0.80
C VAL A 6 -8.95 -3.44 0.03
N ALA A 7 -9.58 -3.45 1.20
CA ALA A 7 -9.49 -2.38 2.19
C ALA A 7 -8.30 -2.64 3.13
N ILE A 8 -7.47 -1.62 3.32
CA ILE A 8 -6.26 -1.67 4.15
C ILE A 8 -6.36 -0.58 5.21
N SER A 9 -6.66 -0.96 6.44
CA SER A 9 -6.85 -0.02 7.55
C SER A 9 -5.54 0.30 8.28
N PRO A 10 -5.43 1.45 8.98
CA PRO A 10 -4.29 1.69 9.85
C PRO A 10 -4.31 0.69 11.01
N GLY A 11 -3.14 0.19 11.40
CA GLY A 11 -3.01 -0.66 12.59
C GLY A 11 -2.88 0.16 13.87
N PRO A 12 -2.64 -0.51 15.02
CA PRO A 12 -2.48 0.17 16.30
C PRO A 12 -1.35 1.21 16.27
N ARG A 13 -1.66 2.45 16.66
CA ARG A 13 -0.74 3.62 16.57
C ARG A 13 -0.30 3.97 15.15
N GLY A 14 -0.98 3.42 14.14
CA GLY A 14 -0.84 3.81 12.75
C GLY A 14 -1.55 5.12 12.45
N TRP A 15 -1.29 5.64 11.25
CA TRP A 15 -1.84 6.88 10.75
C TRP A 15 -2.59 6.63 9.44
N GLY A 16 -3.57 7.49 9.17
CA GLY A 16 -4.30 7.53 7.91
C GLY A 16 -5.73 7.02 8.05
N VAL A 17 -6.36 6.83 6.91
CA VAL A 17 -7.70 6.24 6.79
C VAL A 17 -7.59 5.00 5.90
N PRO A 18 -8.56 4.07 5.93
CA PRO A 18 -8.49 2.88 5.11
C PRO A 18 -8.22 3.18 3.63
N LEU A 19 -7.23 2.51 3.05
CA LEU A 19 -6.94 2.57 1.62
C LEU A 19 -7.69 1.48 0.90
N GLU A 20 -8.26 1.81 -0.25
CA GLU A 20 -8.89 0.83 -1.14
C GLU A 20 -7.95 0.54 -2.31
N VAL A 21 -7.54 -0.71 -2.44
CA VAL A 21 -6.72 -1.20 -3.55
C VAL A 21 -7.61 -2.01 -4.47
N ILE A 22 -7.66 -1.59 -5.73
CA ILE A 22 -8.44 -2.22 -6.81
C ILE A 22 -7.48 -2.41 -7.97
N ILE A 23 -7.52 -3.60 -8.56
CA ILE A 23 -6.68 -3.97 -9.69
C ILE A 23 -7.40 -3.57 -10.97
N GLN A 24 -6.94 -2.54 -11.68
CA GLN A 24 -7.58 -2.06 -12.90
C GLN A 24 -6.59 -2.08 -14.05
N ASP A 25 -6.99 -2.66 -15.19
CA ASP A 25 -6.20 -2.71 -16.41
C ASP A 25 -4.75 -3.17 -16.18
N LYS A 26 -3.80 -2.24 -16.33
CA LYS A 26 -2.36 -2.45 -16.14
C LYS A 26 -1.89 -2.24 -14.71
N ARG A 27 -2.68 -1.58 -13.84
CA ARG A 27 -2.37 -1.36 -12.41
C ARG A 27 -2.62 -2.64 -11.63
N ARG A 28 -1.66 -3.55 -11.71
CA ARG A 28 -1.75 -4.89 -11.10
C ARG A 28 -0.65 -5.19 -10.09
N LYS A 29 0.41 -4.40 -10.06
CA LYS A 29 1.61 -4.68 -9.27
C LYS A 29 1.47 -4.11 -7.86
N ILE A 30 1.70 -4.96 -6.86
CA ILE A 30 1.86 -4.60 -5.46
C ILE A 30 3.36 -4.56 -5.20
N VAL A 31 3.94 -3.36 -5.23
CA VAL A 31 5.40 -3.19 -5.19
C VAL A 31 5.89 -3.26 -3.75
N CYS A 32 6.73 -4.22 -3.43
CA CYS A 32 7.29 -4.44 -2.11
C CYS A 32 8.67 -3.78 -2.00
N ILE A 33 8.81 -2.80 -1.11
CA ILE A 33 10.05 -2.07 -0.81
C ILE A 33 10.36 -2.22 0.69
N THR A 34 10.64 -3.45 1.12
CA THR A 34 10.88 -3.80 2.53
C THR A 34 12.31 -4.28 2.83
N GLY A 35 13.23 -4.24 1.86
CA GLY A 35 14.62 -4.67 2.03
C GLY A 35 14.99 -5.96 1.30
N GLY A 36 14.16 -6.41 0.36
CA GLY A 36 14.36 -7.60 -0.47
C GLY A 36 13.29 -8.67 -0.25
N GLY A 37 12.92 -9.37 -1.31
CA GLY A 37 11.85 -10.37 -1.29
C GLY A 37 10.45 -9.77 -1.10
N ILE A 38 9.47 -10.65 -0.90
CA ILE A 38 8.06 -10.26 -0.76
C ILE A 38 7.64 -10.32 0.71
N HIS A 39 7.28 -9.16 1.27
CA HIS A 39 6.74 -9.07 2.62
C HIS A 39 5.33 -9.69 2.70
N PRO A 40 4.95 -10.37 3.80
CA PRO A 40 3.62 -10.99 3.94
C PRO A 40 2.44 -10.03 3.70
N VAL A 41 2.57 -8.76 4.08
CA VAL A 41 1.57 -7.72 3.78
C VAL A 41 1.39 -7.52 2.28
N ALA A 42 2.47 -7.42 1.50
CA ALA A 42 2.39 -7.27 0.05
C ALA A 42 1.78 -8.52 -0.61
N GLN A 43 2.23 -9.70 -0.18
CA GLN A 43 1.70 -10.98 -0.62
C GLN A 43 0.19 -11.08 -0.36
N ARG A 44 -0.25 -10.74 0.85
CA ARG A 44 -1.66 -10.80 1.25
C ARG A 44 -2.53 -9.85 0.43
N ILE A 45 -2.05 -8.63 0.16
CA ILE A 45 -2.78 -7.68 -0.69
C ILE A 45 -2.91 -8.25 -2.11
N ALA A 46 -1.84 -8.81 -2.67
CA ALA A 46 -1.86 -9.41 -4.01
C ALA A 46 -2.86 -10.58 -4.10
N GLU A 47 -2.83 -11.50 -3.14
CA GLU A 47 -3.76 -12.64 -3.04
C GLU A 47 -5.22 -12.20 -3.03
N LEU A 48 -5.56 -11.21 -2.20
CA LEU A 48 -6.94 -10.77 -2.04
C LEU A 48 -7.43 -9.90 -3.20
N SER A 49 -6.53 -9.18 -3.87
CA SER A 49 -6.87 -8.26 -4.95
C SER A 49 -6.81 -8.92 -6.34
N GLY A 50 -6.17 -10.07 -6.48
CA GLY A 50 -5.83 -10.68 -7.79
C GLY A 50 -4.65 -9.99 -8.49
N GLY A 51 -3.90 -9.18 -7.75
CA GLY A 51 -2.67 -8.52 -8.19
C GLY A 51 -1.45 -9.44 -8.14
N GLU A 52 -0.29 -8.86 -8.40
CA GLU A 52 1.00 -9.56 -8.34
C GLU A 52 1.95 -8.80 -7.41
N ALA A 53 2.42 -9.47 -6.36
CA ALA A 53 3.44 -8.92 -5.47
C ALA A 53 4.81 -9.03 -6.12
N VAL A 54 5.53 -7.91 -6.20
CA VAL A 54 6.83 -7.82 -6.86
C VAL A 54 7.84 -7.15 -5.96
N ASP A 55 9.06 -7.66 -5.94
CA ASP A 55 10.16 -7.04 -5.20
C ASP A 55 10.66 -5.83 -5.97
N GLY A 56 10.35 -4.64 -5.47
CA GLY A 56 10.72 -3.38 -6.11
C GLY A 56 12.18 -2.96 -5.91
N PHE A 57 12.97 -3.72 -5.14
CA PHE A 57 14.44 -3.59 -5.17
C PHE A 57 15.05 -4.34 -6.35
N SER A 58 14.48 -5.49 -6.70
CA SER A 58 14.98 -6.36 -7.77
C SER A 58 14.39 -6.04 -9.14
N THR A 59 13.22 -5.38 -9.18
CA THR A 59 12.48 -5.09 -10.42
C THR A 59 11.98 -3.66 -10.43
N ILE A 60 12.25 -2.94 -11.52
CA ILE A 60 11.71 -1.59 -11.74
C ILE A 60 10.31 -1.73 -12.32
N VAL A 61 9.31 -1.22 -11.59
CA VAL A 61 7.91 -1.24 -12.00
C VAL A 61 7.46 0.18 -12.33
N PRO A 62 6.86 0.42 -13.50
CA PRO A 62 6.29 1.71 -13.83
C PRO A 62 5.19 2.13 -12.85
N ASP A 63 5.13 3.42 -12.51
CA ASP A 63 4.09 3.98 -11.64
C ASP A 63 2.67 3.73 -12.21
N ALA A 64 2.54 3.61 -13.54
CA ALA A 64 1.30 3.29 -14.25
C ALA A 64 0.84 1.82 -14.08
N GLU A 65 1.73 0.91 -13.70
CA GLU A 65 1.43 -0.50 -13.44
C GLU A 65 1.29 -0.80 -11.93
N THR A 66 1.61 0.17 -11.10
CA THR A 66 1.58 0.06 -9.64
C THR A 66 0.18 0.34 -9.10
N ALA A 67 -0.38 -0.62 -8.36
CA ALA A 67 -1.64 -0.47 -7.65
C ALA A 67 -1.44 0.10 -6.23
N CYS A 68 -0.43 -0.40 -5.51
CA CYS A 68 0.08 0.22 -4.28
C CYS A 68 1.53 -0.20 -4.01
N VAL A 69 2.19 0.52 -3.10
CA VAL A 69 3.55 0.25 -2.64
C VAL A 69 3.54 -0.10 -1.17
N VAL A 70 4.15 -1.22 -0.80
CA VAL A 70 4.35 -1.65 0.59
C VAL A 70 5.77 -1.29 1.00
N VAL A 71 5.93 -0.55 2.08
CA VAL A 71 7.25 -0.08 2.56
C VAL A 71 7.50 -0.50 3.99
N ASN A 72 8.77 -0.73 4.32
CA ASN A 72 9.26 -0.81 5.70
C ASN A 72 10.23 0.36 5.91
N CYS A 73 9.70 1.52 6.30
CA CYS A 73 10.53 2.70 6.53
C CYS A 73 10.07 3.43 7.79
N GLY A 74 10.98 3.53 8.77
CA GLY A 74 10.82 4.35 9.99
C GLY A 74 11.27 5.81 9.82
N GLY A 75 11.86 6.16 8.68
CA GLY A 75 12.39 7.50 8.39
C GLY A 75 11.35 8.43 7.76
N THR A 76 11.77 9.34 6.87
CA THR A 76 10.86 10.33 6.23
C THR A 76 10.80 10.21 4.70
N LEU A 77 11.82 9.63 4.07
CA LEU A 77 11.97 9.62 2.60
C LEU A 77 10.93 8.74 1.89
N ARG A 78 10.91 7.42 2.18
CA ARG A 78 10.03 6.45 1.52
C ARG A 78 8.56 6.62 1.92
N LEU A 79 8.29 7.36 3.00
CA LEU A 79 6.94 7.65 3.45
C LEU A 79 6.24 8.63 2.51
N GLY A 80 6.99 9.54 1.89
CA GLY A 80 6.42 10.63 1.09
C GLY A 80 6.78 10.61 -0.39
N ILE A 81 7.82 9.87 -0.83
CA ILE A 81 8.18 9.82 -2.25
C ILE A 81 7.10 9.17 -3.13
N PHE A 82 6.47 8.09 -2.64
CA PHE A 82 5.40 7.39 -3.37
C PHE A 82 4.07 8.16 -3.31
N PRO A 83 3.64 8.72 -2.16
CA PRO A 83 2.48 9.61 -2.15
C PRO A 83 2.68 10.87 -3.01
N LYS A 84 3.90 11.43 -3.08
CA LYS A 84 4.22 12.54 -3.99
C LYS A 84 3.99 12.18 -5.45
N LYS A 85 4.22 10.92 -5.83
CA LYS A 85 3.93 10.37 -7.17
C LYS A 85 2.46 9.99 -7.39
N GLY A 86 1.59 10.17 -6.38
CA GLY A 86 0.19 9.75 -6.45
C GLY A 86 -0.03 8.25 -6.20
N LEU A 87 0.97 7.54 -5.67
CA LEU A 87 0.88 6.10 -5.40
C LEU A 87 0.41 5.82 -3.97
N LYS A 88 -0.59 4.93 -3.85
CA LYS A 88 -1.05 4.41 -2.56
C LYS A 88 0.09 3.71 -1.85
N THR A 89 0.34 4.09 -0.60
CA THR A 89 1.51 3.67 0.15
C THR A 89 1.10 3.06 1.49
N VAL A 90 1.54 1.83 1.72
CA VAL A 90 1.24 1.02 2.90
C VAL A 90 2.53 0.84 3.68
N ASN A 91 2.64 1.46 4.85
CA ASN A 91 3.80 1.29 5.72
C ASN A 91 3.52 0.26 6.81
N VAL A 92 4.40 -0.72 6.96
CA VAL A 92 4.28 -1.72 8.03
C VAL A 92 4.67 -1.14 9.40
N ASN A 93 5.45 -0.05 9.41
CA ASN A 93 5.83 0.64 10.65
C ASN A 93 4.75 1.65 11.10
N PRO A 94 4.58 1.87 12.41
CA PRO A 94 3.61 2.83 12.96
C PRO A 94 4.16 4.26 12.91
N VAL A 95 4.16 4.86 11.71
CA VAL A 95 4.73 6.20 11.48
C VAL A 95 3.67 7.16 10.96
N SER A 96 3.72 8.39 11.48
CA SER A 96 2.89 9.51 11.07
C SER A 96 3.66 10.46 10.14
N PRO A 97 2.97 11.34 9.39
CA PRO A 97 3.62 12.32 8.51
C PRO A 97 4.72 13.10 9.23
N SER A 98 5.93 13.09 8.66
CA SER A 98 7.10 13.80 9.20
C SER A 98 8.13 14.10 8.11
N GLY A 99 8.97 15.11 8.35
CA GLY A 99 10.03 15.52 7.43
C GLY A 99 9.54 16.28 6.18
N PRO A 100 10.43 16.47 5.18
CA PRO A 100 10.18 17.38 4.05
C PRO A 100 9.06 16.92 3.11
N PHE A 101 8.67 15.65 3.16
CA PHE A 101 7.59 15.11 2.33
C PHE A 101 6.26 14.93 3.07
N ALA A 102 6.15 15.40 4.33
CA ALA A 102 4.94 15.26 5.14
C ALA A 102 3.68 15.80 4.44
N ALA A 103 3.81 16.88 3.66
CA ALA A 103 2.71 17.49 2.92
C ALA A 103 2.05 16.58 1.86
N TYR A 104 2.74 15.51 1.43
CA TYR A 104 2.21 14.54 0.48
C TYR A 104 1.56 13.32 1.16
N ILE A 105 1.81 13.13 2.45
CA ILE A 105 1.26 12.03 3.23
C ILE A 105 -0.14 12.45 3.69
N LYS A 106 -1.15 12.10 2.89
CA LYS A 106 -2.54 12.52 3.08
C LYS A 106 -3.46 11.32 3.35
N PRO A 107 -4.63 11.54 3.99
CA PRO A 107 -5.68 10.52 4.04
C PRO A 107 -6.03 10.04 2.62
N GLY A 108 -6.25 8.73 2.46
CA GLY A 108 -6.60 8.13 1.17
C GLY A 108 -5.44 7.83 0.22
N ILE A 109 -4.20 8.23 0.56
CA ILE A 109 -2.98 7.84 -0.19
C ILE A 109 -1.94 7.13 0.68
N TYR A 110 -1.96 7.30 2.00
CA TYR A 110 -1.02 6.67 2.91
C TYR A 110 -1.72 6.07 4.13
N VAL A 111 -1.25 4.88 4.54
CA VAL A 111 -1.66 4.19 5.76
C VAL A 111 -0.44 3.55 6.43
N SER A 112 -0.42 3.48 7.76
CA SER A 112 0.71 2.92 8.51
C SER A 112 0.31 1.95 9.62
N ALA A 113 1.32 1.31 10.22
CA ALA A 113 1.19 0.20 11.17
C ALA A 113 0.46 -1.03 10.59
N VAL A 114 0.54 -1.26 9.28
CA VAL A 114 -0.24 -2.32 8.63
C VAL A 114 0.37 -3.69 8.86
N GLY A 115 -0.37 -4.57 9.52
CA GLY A 115 -0.17 -6.01 9.58
C GLY A 115 -1.21 -6.78 8.76
N LEU A 116 -1.22 -8.11 8.90
CA LEU A 116 -2.14 -8.97 8.16
C LEU A 116 -3.61 -8.74 8.53
N ASP A 117 -3.89 -8.43 9.79
CA ASP A 117 -5.25 -8.22 10.31
C ASP A 117 -5.92 -6.95 9.76
N GLN A 118 -5.13 -6.03 9.22
CA GLN A 118 -5.60 -4.77 8.64
C GLN A 118 -6.03 -4.90 7.18
N ILE A 119 -5.87 -6.08 6.56
CA ILE A 119 -6.08 -6.29 5.12
C ILE A 119 -7.30 -7.20 4.93
N GLN A 120 -8.38 -6.65 4.34
CA GLN A 120 -9.64 -7.37 4.17
C GLN A 120 -10.26 -7.09 2.81
N VAL A 121 -10.98 -8.07 2.27
CA VAL A 121 -11.81 -7.86 1.07
C VAL A 121 -13.09 -7.14 1.50
N LYS A 122 -13.35 -5.99 0.91
CA LYS A 122 -14.66 -5.35 0.98
C LYS A 122 -15.64 -6.22 0.21
N LYS A 123 -16.56 -6.87 0.92
CA LYS A 123 -17.71 -7.55 0.29
C LYS A 123 -18.63 -6.47 -0.28
N GLU A 124 -19.02 -6.64 -1.54
CA GLU A 124 -20.05 -5.81 -2.15
C GLU A 124 -21.43 -6.35 -1.69
N GLY A 125 -22.21 -5.49 -1.03
CA GLY A 125 -23.54 -5.79 -0.46
C GLY A 125 -23.58 -5.45 1.04
N THR A 126 -24.40 -4.53 1.55
CA THR A 126 -25.71 -4.02 1.09
C THR A 126 -25.89 -2.58 1.67
N PRO A 127 -26.76 -1.70 1.09
CA PRO A 127 -27.12 -0.39 1.65
C PRO A 127 -27.42 -0.37 3.16
#